data_AF-A0AAJ0GEJ8-F1
#
_entry.id   AF-A0AAJ0GEJ8-F1
#
_cell.length_a   1.000
_cell.length_b   1.000
_cell.length_c   1.000
_cell.angle_alpha   90.00
_cell.angle_beta   90.00
_cell.angle_gamma   90.00
#
_symmetry.space_group_name_H-M   'P 1'
#
loop_
_entity.id
_entity.type
_entity.pdbx_description
1 polymer ?
#
loop_
_entity_poly.entity_id
_entity_poly.type
_entity_poly.pdbx_seq_one_letter_code
_entity_poly.pdbx_strand_id
1 'polypeptide(L)'
;MASSTSLKIILGVANCGDVTRDTTVRYDSPEDVNTYLDAFYDRGGRQLDTARGYPPQAPGTSEERLGTVAAGKRFTIDTKVVLFVPGSHVAAKILESVDNSVELLKTPAINIEYLHFQTV
;
A
#
# COMPACT_ATOMS: atom_id res chain seq x y z
N MET A 1 -26.76 16.82 -21.14
CA MET A 1 -25.40 16.89 -20.57
C MET A 1 -25.03 15.47 -20.17
N ALA A 2 -24.08 14.83 -20.84
CA ALA A 2 -23.56 13.55 -20.38
C ALA A 2 -22.89 13.80 -19.02
N SER A 3 -23.33 13.11 -17.98
CA SER A 3 -22.59 13.05 -16.72
C SER A 3 -21.25 12.40 -17.03
N SER A 4 -20.18 13.19 -17.18
CA SER A 4 -18.85 12.62 -17.28
C SER A 4 -18.48 12.16 -15.88
N THR A 5 -18.77 10.90 -15.54
CA THR A 5 -18.16 10.30 -14.35
C THR A 5 -16.66 10.35 -14.56
N SER A 6 -15.96 11.19 -13.79
CA SER A 6 -14.51 11.29 -13.89
C SER A 6 -13.90 9.94 -13.55
N LEU A 7 -12.89 9.52 -14.30
CA LEU A 7 -12.15 8.31 -14.00
C LEU A 7 -11.48 8.47 -12.64
N LYS A 8 -11.68 7.48 -11.77
CA LYS A 8 -11.01 7.43 -10.48
C LYS A 8 -9.58 6.93 -10.69
N ILE A 9 -8.61 7.78 -10.34
CA ILE A 9 -7.18 7.44 -10.40
C ILE A 9 -6.74 7.00 -9.01
N ILE A 10 -6.08 5.85 -8.93
CA ILE A 10 -5.48 5.29 -7.71
C ILE A 10 -3.97 5.25 -7.92
N LEU A 11 -3.20 5.68 -6.91
CA LEU A 11 -1.74 5.69 -6.98
C LEU A 11 -1.17 4.37 -6.48
N GLY A 12 -0.49 3.63 -7.35
CA GLY A 12 0.32 2.49 -6.95
C GLY A 12 1.61 2.95 -6.27
N VAL A 13 1.91 2.36 -5.11
CA VAL A 13 3.08 2.72 -4.27
C VAL A 13 4.03 1.56 -4.04
N ALA A 14 4.07 0.60 -4.96
CA ALA A 14 4.98 -0.55 -4.90
C ALA A 14 6.47 -0.17 -4.92
N ASN A 15 6.81 1.04 -5.38
CA ASN A 15 8.16 1.60 -5.39
C ASN A 15 8.48 2.48 -4.17
N CYS A 16 7.60 2.52 -3.17
CA CYS A 16 7.91 3.04 -1.84
C CYS A 16 8.39 1.88 -0.97
N GLY A 17 9.51 2.02 -0.27
CA GLY A 17 10.06 0.93 0.57
C GLY A 17 11.52 1.13 0.92
N ASP A 18 12.16 0.06 1.40
CA ASP A 18 13.58 0.06 1.78
C ASP A 18 14.50 -0.09 0.55
N VAL A 19 15.20 0.99 0.19
CA VAL A 19 16.08 1.03 -1.00
C VAL A 19 17.33 0.18 -0.84
N THR A 20 17.73 -0.13 0.39
CA THR A 20 18.90 -0.97 0.67
C THR A 20 18.62 -2.44 0.39
N ARG A 21 17.33 -2.82 0.36
CA ARG A 21 16.87 -4.19 0.17
C ARG A 21 16.23 -4.43 -1.20
N ASP A 22 15.63 -3.41 -1.83
CA ASP A 22 15.07 -3.52 -3.18
C ASP A 22 15.50 -2.36 -4.08
N THR A 23 16.30 -2.67 -5.11
CA THR A 23 16.85 -1.68 -6.05
C THR A 23 15.79 -1.03 -6.95
N THR A 24 14.55 -1.52 -6.95
CA THR A 24 13.44 -0.92 -7.72
C THR A 24 12.74 0.21 -6.96
N VAL A 25 12.99 0.34 -5.66
CA VAL A 25 12.48 1.42 -4.82
C VAL A 25 12.98 2.77 -5.33
N ARG A 26 12.07 3.75 -5.35
CA ARG A 26 12.33 5.14 -5.74
C ARG A 26 12.11 6.14 -4.61
N TYR A 27 11.34 5.75 -3.60
CA TYR A 27 10.98 6.60 -2.46
C TYR A 27 11.16 5.81 -1.17
N ASP A 28 12.09 6.23 -0.31
CA ASP A 28 12.39 5.54 0.96
C ASP A 28 12.30 6.50 2.14
N SER A 29 13.03 7.62 2.07
CA SER A 29 13.02 8.60 3.16
C SER A 29 11.63 9.25 3.35
N PRO A 30 11.28 9.70 4.57
CA PRO A 30 10.03 10.40 4.80
C PRO A 30 9.81 11.63 3.90
N GLU A 31 10.89 12.32 3.51
CA GLU A 31 10.84 13.48 2.61
C GLU A 31 10.50 13.05 1.17
N ASP A 32 11.17 12.00 0.66
CA ASP A 32 10.90 11.46 -0.68
C ASP A 32 9.46 10.95 -0.80
N VAL A 33 9.01 10.20 0.22
CA VAL A 33 7.66 9.63 0.24
C VAL A 33 6.62 10.76 0.31
N ASN A 34 6.79 11.76 1.17
CA ASN A 34 5.86 12.89 1.21
C ASN A 34 5.86 13.66 -0.11
N THR A 35 7.03 13.92 -0.70
CA THR A 35 7.12 14.62 -2.01
C THR A 35 6.34 13.90 -3.09
N TYR A 36 6.45 12.57 -3.17
CA TYR A 36 5.70 11.76 -4.13
C TYR A 36 4.19 11.79 -3.87
N LEU A 37 3.78 11.61 -2.61
CA LEU A 37 2.37 11.60 -2.23
C LEU A 37 1.71 12.98 -2.39
N ASP A 38 2.41 14.05 -2.02
CA ASP A 38 1.93 15.44 -2.12
C ASP A 38 1.67 15.80 -3.58
N ALA A 39 2.57 15.42 -4.49
CA ALA A 39 2.37 15.63 -5.93
C ALA A 39 1.06 14.97 -6.44
N PHE A 40 0.69 13.79 -5.93
CA PHE A 40 -0.58 13.14 -6.27
C PHE A 40 -1.77 13.81 -5.57
N TYR A 41 -1.63 14.16 -4.29
CA TYR A 41 -2.66 14.81 -3.50
C TYR A 41 -3.09 16.16 -4.09
N ASP A 42 -2.12 16.98 -4.51
CA ASP A 42 -2.33 18.32 -5.06
C ASP A 42 -3.07 18.29 -6.41
N ARG A 43 -3.05 17.14 -7.09
CA ARG A 43 -3.80 16.89 -8.35
C ARG A 43 -5.18 16.27 -8.11
N GLY A 44 -5.62 16.20 -6.85
CA GLY A 44 -6.92 15.64 -6.47
C GLY A 44 -6.90 14.14 -6.19
N GLY A 45 -5.73 13.50 -6.18
CA GLY A 45 -5.58 12.08 -5.84
C GLY A 45 -5.88 11.82 -4.36
N ARG A 46 -6.64 10.76 -4.06
CA ARG A 46 -7.09 10.47 -2.68
C ARG A 46 -6.97 9.00 -2.25
N GLN A 47 -6.53 8.11 -3.13
CA GLN A 47 -6.43 6.68 -2.82
C GLN A 47 -5.09 6.10 -3.24
N LEU A 48 -4.52 5.29 -2.36
CA LEU A 48 -3.26 4.58 -2.54
C LEU A 48 -3.51 3.08 -2.62
N ASP A 49 -2.74 2.40 -3.46
CA ASP A 49 -2.71 0.95 -3.59
C ASP A 49 -1.30 0.45 -3.21
N THR A 50 -1.22 -0.37 -2.15
CA THR A 50 -0.01 -1.06 -1.70
C THR A 50 -0.24 -2.57 -1.57
N ALA A 51 0.70 -3.32 -0.99
CA ALA A 51 0.54 -4.74 -0.66
C ALA A 51 1.53 -5.16 0.43
N ARG A 52 1.20 -6.21 1.18
CA ARG A 52 2.13 -6.92 2.07
C ARG A 52 3.43 -7.35 1.37
N GLY A 53 3.31 -7.68 0.08
CA GLY A 53 4.44 -8.12 -0.74
C GLY A 53 5.26 -6.97 -1.34
N TYR A 54 4.97 -5.71 -1.03
CA TYR A 54 5.66 -4.57 -1.64
C TYR A 54 6.74 -3.94 -0.75
N PRO A 55 7.85 -3.52 -1.36
CA PRO A 55 8.35 -3.96 -2.68
C PRO A 55 8.76 -5.45 -2.66
N PRO A 56 8.85 -6.15 -3.81
CA PRO A 56 9.05 -7.60 -3.86
C PRO A 56 10.29 -8.13 -3.12
N GLN A 57 11.40 -7.38 -3.10
CA GLN A 57 12.64 -7.79 -2.41
C GLN A 57 12.73 -7.23 -0.97
N ALA A 58 11.79 -6.37 -0.57
CA ALA A 58 11.68 -5.84 0.79
C ALA A 58 10.20 -5.82 1.27
N PRO A 59 9.53 -6.98 1.31
CA PRO A 59 8.09 -7.05 1.58
C PRO A 59 7.73 -6.39 2.92
N GLY A 60 6.60 -5.68 2.93
CA GLY A 60 6.06 -4.93 4.06
C GLY A 60 6.63 -3.52 4.22
N THR A 61 7.77 -3.21 3.60
CA THR A 61 8.41 -1.90 3.80
C THR A 61 7.65 -0.76 3.10
N SER A 62 6.84 -1.04 2.07
CA SER A 62 5.95 -0.01 1.50
C SER A 62 4.93 0.49 2.52
N GLU A 63 4.25 -0.42 3.22
CA GLU A 63 3.29 -0.08 4.29
C GLU A 63 3.96 0.67 5.44
N GLU A 64 5.15 0.22 5.86
CA GLU A 64 5.94 0.87 6.90
C GLU A 64 6.28 2.32 6.55
N ARG A 65 6.71 2.60 5.30
CA ARG A 65 7.04 3.95 4.85
C ARG A 65 5.80 4.85 4.76
N LEU A 66 4.68 4.32 4.29
CA LEU A 66 3.40 5.03 4.29
C LEU A 66 2.92 5.37 5.72
N GLY A 67 3.05 4.43 6.65
CA GLY A 67 2.70 4.66 8.06
C GLY A 67 3.62 5.67 8.74
N THR A 68 4.91 5.66 8.41
CA THR A 68 5.89 6.63 8.93
C THR A 68 5.53 8.07 8.57
N VAL A 69 5.00 8.32 7.37
CA VAL A 69 4.53 9.65 6.95
C VAL A 69 3.06 9.92 7.28
N ALA A 70 2.41 9.04 8.05
CA ALA A 70 0.99 9.12 8.39
C ALA A 70 0.08 9.28 7.15
N ALA A 71 0.37 8.56 6.06
CA ALA A 71 -0.39 8.66 4.80
C ALA A 71 -1.89 8.41 4.99
N GLY A 72 -2.27 7.52 5.92
CA GLY A 72 -3.68 7.21 6.24
C GLY A 72 -4.51 8.41 6.75
N LYS A 73 -3.86 9.51 7.17
CA LYS A 73 -4.58 10.76 7.53
C LYS A 73 -5.06 11.54 6.30
N ARG A 74 -4.45 11.30 5.13
CA ARG A 74 -4.66 12.07 3.90
C ARG A 74 -5.28 11.24 2.78
N PHE A 75 -5.04 9.92 2.80
CA PHE A 75 -5.45 9.01 1.76
C PHE A 75 -6.26 7.84 2.30
N THR A 76 -7.19 7.37 1.48
CA THR A 76 -7.74 6.02 1.57
C THR A 76 -6.67 5.02 1.11
N ILE A 77 -6.45 3.94 1.86
CA ILE A 77 -5.40 2.97 1.54
C ILE A 77 -6.02 1.59 1.35
N ASP A 78 -5.74 1.01 0.18
CA ASP A 78 -5.98 -0.40 -0.08
C ASP A 78 -4.66 -1.16 0.01
N THR A 79 -4.73 -2.39 0.51
CA THR A 79 -3.59 -3.32 0.51
C THR A 79 -4.05 -4.73 0.17
N LYS A 80 -3.12 -5.67 0.19
CA LYS A 80 -3.33 -7.03 -0.30
C LYS A 80 -2.54 -8.00 0.57
N VAL A 81 -3.15 -9.13 0.90
CA VAL A 81 -2.58 -10.15 1.78
C VAL A 81 -1.23 -10.70 1.29
N VAL A 82 -0.50 -11.35 2.19
CA VAL A 82 0.71 -12.11 1.85
C VAL A 82 0.36 -13.22 0.84
N LEU A 83 1.27 -13.46 -0.12
CA LEU A 83 1.08 -14.38 -1.24
C LEU A 83 2.26 -15.36 -1.39
N PHE A 84 2.15 -16.29 -2.34
CA PHE A 84 3.15 -17.32 -2.70
C PHE A 84 3.62 -18.25 -1.56
N VAL A 85 2.83 -18.36 -0.48
CA VAL A 85 3.02 -19.39 0.55
C VAL A 85 1.78 -20.29 0.54
N PRO A 86 1.93 -21.62 0.46
CA PRO A 86 0.79 -22.54 0.59
C PRO A 86 -0.01 -22.24 1.87
N GLY A 87 -1.32 -22.11 1.72
CA GLY A 87 -2.19 -21.75 2.84
C GLY A 87 -2.27 -20.25 3.16
N SER A 88 -1.69 -19.35 2.36
CA SER A 88 -1.80 -17.89 2.55
C SER A 88 -3.25 -17.37 2.66
N HIS A 89 -4.22 -18.07 2.06
CA HIS A 89 -5.63 -17.66 2.05
C HIS A 89 -6.50 -18.39 3.08
N VAL A 90 -5.91 -19.14 4.03
CA VAL A 90 -6.69 -19.61 5.19
C VAL A 90 -7.06 -18.41 6.07
N ALA A 91 -8.22 -18.46 6.73
CA ALA A 91 -8.76 -17.33 7.50
C ALA A 91 -7.76 -16.74 8.50
N ALA A 92 -7.00 -17.58 9.21
CA ALA A 92 -5.99 -17.13 10.16
C ALA A 92 -4.86 -16.30 9.51
N LYS A 93 -4.45 -16.65 8.28
CA LYS A 93 -3.38 -15.93 7.55
C LYS A 93 -3.86 -14.65 6.90
N ILE A 94 -5.14 -14.59 6.51
CA ILE A 94 -5.78 -13.35 6.08
C ILE A 94 -5.87 -12.38 7.26
N LEU A 95 -6.34 -12.86 8.43
CA LEU A 95 -6.42 -12.02 9.63
C LEU A 95 -5.04 -11.50 10.05
N GLU A 96 -4.04 -12.38 10.08
CA GLU A 96 -2.65 -11.98 10.34
C GLU A 96 -2.14 -10.91 9.35
N SER A 97 -2.52 -11.00 8.07
CA SER A 97 -2.16 -9.97 7.08
C SER A 97 -2.81 -8.63 7.39
N VAL A 98 -4.11 -8.62 7.71
CA VAL A 98 -4.86 -7.41 8.07
C VAL A 98 -4.26 -6.75 9.31
N ASP A 99 -4.03 -7.52 10.38
CA ASP A 99 -3.49 -7.01 11.65
C ASP A 99 -2.13 -6.36 11.45
N ASN A 100 -1.22 -7.05 10.73
CA ASN A 100 0.09 -6.50 10.45
C ASN A 100 0.02 -5.24 9.56
N SER A 101 -0.92 -5.19 8.61
CA SER A 101 -1.08 -4.03 7.72
C SER A 101 -1.56 -2.80 8.50
N VAL A 102 -2.54 -2.97 9.38
CA VAL A 102 -3.03 -1.94 10.31
C VAL A 102 -1.90 -1.41 11.18
N GLU A 103 -1.07 -2.31 11.72
CA GLU A 103 0.10 -1.96 12.52
C GLU A 103 1.13 -1.14 11.73
N LEU A 104 1.60 -1.63 10.58
CA LEU A 104 2.64 -0.98 9.78
C LEU A 104 2.17 0.35 9.18
N LEU A 105 0.93 0.42 8.69
CA LEU A 105 0.31 1.64 8.16
C LEU A 105 -0.03 2.65 9.26
N LYS A 106 0.01 2.25 10.54
CA LYS A 106 -0.32 3.09 11.70
C LYS A 106 -1.69 3.79 11.55
N THR A 107 -2.66 3.04 11.05
CA THR A 107 -4.03 3.48 10.77
C THR A 107 -5.01 2.57 11.51
N PRO A 108 -6.15 3.05 12.01
CA PRO A 108 -7.11 2.18 12.70
C PRO A 108 -7.81 1.15 11.78
N ALA A 109 -7.80 1.38 10.47
CA ALA A 109 -8.43 0.50 9.49
C ALA A 109 -7.83 0.67 8.08
N ILE A 110 -7.98 -0.38 7.28
CA ILE A 110 -7.71 -0.44 5.83
C ILE A 110 -9.04 -0.28 5.11
N ASN A 111 -9.04 0.31 3.91
CA ASN A 111 -10.25 0.46 3.11
C ASN A 111 -10.65 -0.85 2.42
N ILE A 112 -9.74 -1.44 1.64
CA ILE A 112 -9.94 -2.75 1.00
C ILE A 112 -8.69 -3.61 1.22
N GLU A 113 -8.93 -4.86 1.62
CA GLU A 113 -7.92 -5.93 1.67
C GLU A 113 -8.18 -6.89 0.51
N TYR A 114 -7.26 -6.96 -0.45
CA TYR A 114 -7.39 -7.87 -1.60
C TYR A 114 -6.69 -9.21 -1.37
N LEU A 115 -7.29 -10.27 -1.90
CA LEU A 115 -6.54 -11.49 -2.24
C LEU A 115 -5.67 -11.18 -3.46
N HIS A 116 -4.38 -10.96 -3.25
CA HIS A 116 -3.48 -10.38 -4.24
C HIS A 116 -3.33 -11.22 -5.52
N PHE A 117 -3.27 -12.55 -5.36
CA PHE A 117 -3.16 -13.49 -6.47
C PHE A 117 -3.78 -14.81 -6.07
N GLN A 118 -4.23 -15.62 -7.04
CA GLN A 118 -4.79 -16.94 -6.74
C GLN A 118 -3.77 -17.84 -6.03
N THR A 119 -4.22 -18.63 -5.07
CA THR A 119 -3.42 -19.72 -4.48
C THR A 119 -3.40 -20.92 -5.40
N VAL A 120 -2.26 -21.61 -5.47
CA VAL A 120 -2.13 -22.96 -6.04
C VAL A 120 -2.54 -24.03 -5.04
#